data_AF-A0A443Q7N4-F1
#
_entry.id   AF-A0A443Q7N4-F1
#
_cell.length_a   1.000
_cell.length_b   1.000
_cell.length_c   1.000
_cell.angle_alpha   90.00
_cell.angle_beta   90.00
_cell.angle_gamma   90.00
#
_symmetry.space_group_name_H-M   'P 1'
#
loop_
_entity.id
_entity.type
_entity.pdbx_description
1 polymer ?
#
loop_
_entity_poly.entity_id
_entity_poly.type
_entity_poly.pdbx_seq_one_letter_code
_entity_poly.pdbx_strand_id
1 'polypeptide(L)' 'PYDAVKIHLDVKTKFSVGIHWGTFNLGKEFFLDPIYRLDEAKYCKRVNVNSFNVLAHGETIVIK' A
#
# COMPACT_ATOMS: atom_id res chain seq x y z
N PRO A 1 -5.78 4.14 -2.85
CA PRO A 1 -5.45 3.01 -1.92
C PRO A 1 -6.50 1.89 -1.83
N TYR A 2 -7.79 2.22 -1.67
CA TYR A 2 -8.88 1.22 -1.62
C TYR A 2 -8.90 0.26 -2.81
N ASP A 3 -8.77 0.78 -4.04
CA ASP A 3 -8.69 -0.08 -5.23
C ASP A 3 -7.41 -0.89 -5.29
N ALA A 4 -6.29 -0.39 -4.76
CA ALA A 4 -5.05 -1.17 -4.68
C ALA A 4 -5.21 -2.38 -3.74
N VAL A 5 -5.91 -2.20 -2.59
CA VAL A 5 -6.25 -3.30 -1.68
C VAL A 5 -7.23 -4.28 -2.33
N LYS A 6 -8.18 -3.77 -3.12
CA LYS A 6 -9.06 -4.63 -3.92
C LYS A 6 -8.25 -5.47 -4.92
N ILE A 7 -7.31 -4.85 -5.65
CA ILE A 7 -6.41 -5.56 -6.58
C ILE A 7 -5.61 -6.64 -5.86
N HIS A 8 -5.02 -6.34 -4.68
CA HIS A 8 -4.31 -7.32 -3.86
C HIS A 8 -5.13 -8.59 -3.60
N LEU A 9 -6.41 -8.42 -3.27
CA LEU A 9 -7.36 -9.53 -3.07
C LEU A 9 -7.73 -10.23 -4.39
N ASP A 10 -8.06 -9.46 -5.42
CA ASP A 10 -8.54 -9.98 -6.72
C ASP A 10 -7.46 -10.83 -7.41
N VAL A 11 -6.19 -10.40 -7.37
CA VAL A 11 -5.05 -11.14 -7.94
C VAL A 11 -4.54 -12.25 -7.04
N LYS A 12 -5.09 -12.39 -5.83
CA LYS A 12 -4.76 -13.44 -4.84
C LYS A 12 -3.27 -13.50 -4.49
N THR A 13 -2.60 -12.36 -4.44
CA THR A 13 -1.18 -12.32 -4.02
C THR A 13 -1.06 -12.51 -2.52
N LYS A 14 0.06 -13.11 -2.09
CA LYS A 14 0.40 -13.23 -0.66
C LYS A 14 1.01 -11.95 -0.10
N PHE A 15 1.60 -11.11 -0.97
CA PHE A 15 2.32 -9.92 -0.57
C PHE A 15 2.26 -8.82 -1.63
N SER A 16 2.20 -7.56 -1.19
CA SER A 16 2.21 -6.37 -2.05
C SER A 16 3.04 -5.25 -1.43
N VAL A 17 3.62 -4.41 -2.30
CA VAL A 17 4.39 -3.22 -1.90
C VAL A 17 3.70 -1.98 -2.45
N GLY A 18 3.46 -0.99 -1.59
CA GLY A 18 2.90 0.31 -1.94
C GLY A 18 3.96 1.17 -2.61
N ILE A 19 3.78 1.42 -3.91
CA ILE A 19 4.65 2.27 -4.73
C ILE A 19 3.92 3.57 -5.13
N HIS A 20 4.60 4.44 -5.87
CA HIS A 20 4.04 5.65 -6.51
C HIS A 20 3.60 6.79 -5.56
N TRP A 21 3.72 6.61 -4.24
CA TRP A 21 3.44 7.64 -3.25
C TRP A 21 4.73 8.35 -2.81
N GLY A 22 4.62 9.55 -2.24
CA GLY A 22 5.72 10.20 -1.49
C GLY A 22 6.94 10.69 -2.29
N THR A 23 7.01 10.47 -3.60
CA THR A 23 8.18 10.84 -4.43
C THR A 23 7.94 12.06 -5.33
N PHE A 24 6.84 12.07 -6.10
CA PHE A 24 6.51 13.16 -7.03
C PHE A 24 5.08 13.65 -6.81
N ASN A 25 4.86 14.96 -6.94
CA ASN A 25 3.53 15.54 -6.83
C ASN A 25 2.76 15.39 -8.17
N LEU A 26 2.23 14.20 -8.41
CA LEU A 26 1.48 13.85 -9.63
C LEU A 26 -0.05 13.86 -9.44
N GLY A 27 -0.51 13.95 -8.19
CA GLY A 27 -1.92 13.96 -7.81
C GLY A 27 -2.34 15.26 -7.14
N LYS A 28 -3.58 15.28 -6.63
CA LYS A 28 -4.11 16.39 -5.81
C LYS A 28 -4.16 16.06 -4.32
N GLU A 29 -3.73 14.86 -3.95
CA GLU A 29 -3.71 14.39 -2.57
C GLU A 29 -2.46 14.88 -1.84
N PHE A 30 -2.56 15.03 -0.52
CA PHE A 30 -1.38 15.29 0.30
C PHE A 30 -0.43 14.08 0.23
N PHE A 31 0.87 14.31 0.11
CA PHE A 31 1.83 13.25 -0.25
C PHE A 31 1.92 12.08 0.77
N LEU A 32 1.49 12.27 2.02
CA LEU A 32 1.39 11.20 3.03
C LEU A 32 0.00 10.56 3.12
N ASP A 33 -1.03 11.17 2.54
CA ASP A 33 -2.41 10.66 2.55
C ASP A 33 -2.51 9.21 2.01
N PRO A 34 -1.76 8.80 0.97
CA PRO A 34 -1.78 7.42 0.49
C PRO A 34 -1.44 6.37 1.55
N ILE A 35 -0.55 6.68 2.50
CA ILE A 35 -0.12 5.75 3.56
C ILE A 35 -1.29 5.54 4.54
N TYR A 36 -1.87 6.63 5.04
CA TYR A 36 -2.98 6.57 6.00
C TYR A 36 -4.21 5.90 5.40
N ARG A 37 -4.54 6.23 4.15
CA ARG A 37 -5.67 5.63 3.44
C ARG A 37 -5.44 4.17 3.03
N LEU A 38 -4.19 3.72 2.94
CA LEU A 38 -3.88 2.30 2.76
C LEU A 38 -4.17 1.52 4.03
N ASP A 39 -3.80 2.04 5.21
CA ASP A 39 -4.10 1.38 6.49
C ASP A 39 -5.60 1.29 6.74
N GLU A 40 -6.33 2.36 6.45
CA GLU A 40 -7.80 2.38 6.46
C GLU A 40 -8.39 1.31 5.52
N ALA A 41 -7.91 1.26 4.27
CA ALA A 41 -8.38 0.30 3.28
C ALA A 41 -8.10 -1.16 3.69
N LYS A 42 -6.91 -1.44 4.25
CA LYS A 42 -6.56 -2.77 4.79
C LYS A 42 -7.51 -3.17 5.91
N TYR A 43 -7.79 -2.25 6.85
CA TYR A 43 -8.74 -2.48 7.93
C TYR A 43 -10.15 -2.79 7.41
N CYS A 44 -10.70 -1.94 6.53
CA CYS A 44 -12.05 -2.10 5.99
C CYS A 44 -12.22 -3.39 5.17
N LYS A 45 -11.17 -3.82 4.46
CA LYS A 45 -11.18 -5.04 3.64
C LYS A 45 -10.71 -6.30 4.38
N ARG A 46 -10.39 -6.18 5.68
CA ARG A 46 -9.88 -7.27 6.54
C ARG A 46 -8.64 -7.96 5.95
N VAL A 47 -7.77 -7.17 5.33
CA VAL A 47 -6.48 -7.64 4.80
C VAL A 47 -5.48 -7.72 5.94
N ASN A 48 -4.63 -8.74 5.91
CA ASN A 48 -3.54 -8.86 6.89
C ASN A 48 -2.64 -7.63 6.79
N VAL A 49 -2.38 -6.98 7.92
CA VAL A 49 -1.58 -5.76 7.99
C VAL A 49 -0.18 -5.90 7.39
N ASN A 50 0.37 -7.13 7.41
CA ASN A 50 1.71 -7.47 6.93
C ASN A 50 1.73 -8.01 5.49
N SER A 51 0.58 -8.17 4.82
CA SER A 51 0.53 -8.66 3.43
C SER A 51 0.54 -7.52 2.41
N PHE A 52 0.45 -6.26 2.84
CA PHE A 52 0.57 -5.09 1.96
C PHE A 52 1.29 -3.96 2.69
N ASN A 53 2.59 -3.83 2.38
CA ASN A 53 3.50 -2.96 3.10
C ASN A 53 3.89 -1.74 2.29
N VAL A 54 4.22 -0.66 3.00
CA VAL A 54 4.85 0.53 2.46
C VAL A 54 6.28 0.56 3.00
N LEU A 55 7.23 0.94 2.15
CA LEU A 55 8.65 0.98 2.50
C LEU A 55 9.15 2.42 2.57
N ALA A 56 10.07 2.70 3.48
CA ALA A 56 10.82 3.94 3.48
C ALA A 56 11.72 4.01 2.23
N HIS A 57 12.09 5.22 1.81
CA HIS A 57 12.99 5.41 0.68
C HIS A 57 14.35 4.75 0.97
N GLY A 58 14.75 3.81 0.12
CA GLY A 58 15.98 3.03 0.27
C GLY A 58 15.88 1.81 1.20
N GLU A 59 14.72 1.54 1.80
CA GLU A 59 14.50 0.34 2.60
C GLU A 59 14.47 -0.92 1.71
N THR A 60 15.04 -2.01 2.21
CA THR A 60 15.02 -3.32 1.56
C THR A 60 14.29 -4.33 2.42
N ILE A 61 13.44 -5.14 1.79
CA ILE A 61 12.77 -6.27 2.44
C ILE A 61 13.11 -7.57 1.73
N VAL A 62 13.19 -8.65 2.50
CA VAL A 62 13.38 -10.01 1.98
C VAL A 62 12.08 -10.77 2.18
N ILE A 63 11.49 -11.24 1.08
CA ILE A 63 10.30 -12.10 1.10
C ILE A 63 10.80 -13.55 1.05
N LYS A 64 10.35 -14.36 2.01
CA LYS A 64 10.68 -15.79 2.12
C LYS A 64 9.63 -16.66 1.45
#